data_AF-A0A3M1B3P2-F1
#
_entry.id   AF-A0A3M1B3P2-F1
#
_cell.length_a   1.000
_cell.length_b   1.000
_cell.length_c   1.000
_cell.angle_alpha   90.00
_cell.angle_beta   90.00
_cell.angle_gamma   90.00
#
_symmetry.space_group_name_H-M   'P 1'
#
loop_
_entity.id
_entity.type
_entity.pdbx_description
1 polymer ?
#
loop_
_entity_poly.entity_id
_entity_poly.type
_entity_poly.pdbx_seq_one_letter_code
_entity_poly.pdbx_strand_id
1 'polypeptide(L)'
;MEFPPIDPFESDPSAEHPVVKDPVCGMTVDPKRSPHHLRWEGKTFHFCGKKCLETFERTPERYLAEGKTTASPQSGAKPVESLEDFGEMTTSRDPVCGRAVTAGATQFRLNLEGQSFYFCSAHCRDEFEAARSRFLQEFEEEEEEDEEAIETTRDPVCGMPVVVEGARYRHEHGGDTFYFCCQGCLEKFRAHPERFLEEGKEAPAPVPAARYVCPMCPEVSETKPVPCPKCGMALEPDQAAPLGKTEYVCPMDPEVVSSEPGVCPKCGMALEARFVATEEMENPELTDMKRRFVVSLLFTIPVVALAMIPQVSEGVAAFFEGLQEGGSEFSRFVPAYPLEWIEWILATPVVVWGGFPFFVRAVRSFRGMNLNMFTLIGIGTATAYLFSAAGVLFPGHFPPSFLQDGKVPVYFESAAVIITLVLLGQVLELRARARTSGAIRALLGLAPKTALLIREDGTEEVVNLDRVTVGDLLRVRPGQKVPVDGVVVEG
;
A
#
# COMPACT_ATOMS: atom_id res chain seq x y z
N MET A 1 53.26 -37.06 16.35
CA MET A 1 52.49 -35.82 16.60
C MET A 1 51.34 -35.82 15.61
N GLU A 2 50.28 -36.53 15.96
CA GLU A 2 49.04 -36.59 15.18
C GLU A 2 48.01 -35.77 15.96
N PHE A 3 47.46 -34.75 15.31
CA PHE A 3 46.31 -34.00 15.81
C PHE A 3 45.04 -34.71 15.35
N PRO A 4 44.06 -34.98 16.24
CA PRO A 4 42.76 -35.47 15.82
C PRO A 4 41.93 -34.31 15.20
N PRO A 5 41.02 -34.62 14.26
CA PRO A 5 40.16 -33.62 13.64
C PRO A 5 39.06 -33.15 14.62
N ILE A 6 38.77 -31.85 14.59
CA ILE A 6 37.63 -31.23 15.26
C ILE A 6 36.47 -31.26 14.25
N ASP A 7 35.45 -32.08 14.50
CA ASP A 7 34.15 -31.98 13.84
C ASP A 7 33.34 -30.83 14.48
N PRO A 8 32.85 -29.85 13.71
CA PRO A 8 31.89 -28.89 14.20
C PRO A 8 30.56 -29.15 13.50
N PHE A 9 29.72 -30.07 14.00
CA PHE A 9 28.25 -30.11 13.76
C PHE A 9 27.67 -31.43 14.30
N GLU A 10 27.61 -31.58 15.63
CA GLU A 10 26.60 -32.44 16.26
C GLU A 10 25.65 -31.54 17.04
N SER A 11 24.55 -31.17 16.40
CA SER A 11 23.39 -30.60 17.09
C SER A 11 22.42 -31.73 17.40
N ASP A 12 22.48 -32.24 18.63
CA ASP A 12 21.42 -33.07 19.21
C ASP A 12 20.11 -32.25 19.27
N PRO A 13 19.03 -32.66 18.56
CA PRO A 13 17.78 -31.91 18.51
C PRO A 13 16.86 -32.15 19.72
N SER A 14 17.32 -32.83 20.78
CA SER A 14 16.44 -33.27 21.88
C SER A 14 16.63 -32.59 23.25
N ALA A 15 17.49 -31.58 23.37
CA ALA A 15 17.69 -30.87 24.64
C ALA A 15 16.87 -29.56 24.72
N GLU A 16 15.69 -29.58 25.36
CA GLU A 16 15.00 -28.37 25.80
C GLU A 16 15.90 -27.60 26.77
N HIS A 17 16.42 -26.44 26.36
CA HIS A 17 17.17 -25.54 27.22
C HIS A 17 16.23 -24.50 27.85
N PRO A 18 16.36 -24.20 29.15
CA PRO A 18 15.55 -23.20 29.80
C PRO A 18 15.84 -21.83 29.18
N VAL A 19 14.88 -21.32 28.43
CA VAL A 19 14.95 -20.00 27.81
C VAL A 19 14.52 -18.91 28.80
N VAL A 20 15.24 -17.80 28.82
CA VAL A 20 14.99 -16.65 29.70
C VAL A 20 14.55 -15.44 28.87
N LYS A 21 13.85 -14.47 29.45
CA LYS A 21 13.45 -13.26 28.73
C LYS A 21 14.49 -12.15 28.87
N ASP A 22 14.80 -11.49 27.75
CA ASP A 22 15.56 -10.24 27.71
C ASP A 22 14.75 -9.13 28.43
N PRO A 23 15.29 -8.47 29.47
CA PRO A 23 14.58 -7.43 30.23
C PRO A 23 14.23 -6.17 29.43
N VAL A 24 14.96 -5.89 28.35
CA VAL A 24 14.83 -4.65 27.59
C VAL A 24 13.77 -4.77 26.50
N CYS A 25 13.73 -5.90 25.79
CA CYS A 25 12.84 -6.09 24.64
C CYS A 25 11.84 -7.24 24.80
N GLY A 26 11.96 -8.07 25.84
CA GLY A 26 11.07 -9.21 26.09
C GLY A 26 11.33 -10.44 25.21
N MET A 27 12.35 -10.42 24.34
CA MET A 27 12.70 -11.57 23.50
C MET A 27 13.21 -12.74 24.33
N THR A 28 12.88 -13.94 23.88
CA THR A 28 13.33 -15.19 24.47
C THR A 28 14.79 -15.49 24.07
N VAL A 29 15.66 -15.69 25.06
CA VAL A 29 17.11 -15.89 24.90
C VAL A 29 17.49 -17.24 25.49
N ASP A 30 18.29 -18.01 24.77
CA ASP A 30 18.95 -19.21 25.29
C ASP A 30 20.25 -18.80 26.04
N PRO A 31 20.33 -19.02 27.36
CA PRO A 31 21.50 -18.67 28.17
C PRO A 31 22.82 -19.30 27.70
N LYS A 32 22.77 -20.45 27.02
CA LYS A 32 23.99 -21.15 26.55
C LYS A 32 24.50 -20.63 25.21
N ARG A 33 23.63 -19.99 24.41
CA ARG A 33 23.97 -19.52 23.06
C ARG A 33 24.24 -18.03 23.00
N SER A 34 23.70 -17.22 23.92
CA SER A 34 23.95 -15.79 23.91
C SER A 34 25.29 -15.45 24.58
N PRO A 35 26.23 -14.79 23.86
CA PRO A 35 27.43 -14.23 24.48
C PRO A 35 27.12 -12.99 25.34
N HIS A 36 25.92 -12.42 25.25
CA HIS A 36 25.54 -11.17 25.90
C HIS A 36 24.83 -11.43 27.23
N HIS A 37 25.57 -11.30 28.33
CA HIS A 37 25.06 -11.46 29.69
C HIS A 37 25.71 -10.46 30.64
N LEU A 38 24.97 -10.06 31.68
CA LEU A 38 25.45 -9.14 32.71
C LEU A 38 25.03 -9.63 34.09
N ARG A 39 25.93 -9.55 35.07
CA ARG A 39 25.59 -9.85 36.47
C ARG A 39 25.33 -8.55 37.22
N TRP A 40 24.10 -8.38 37.73
CA TRP A 40 23.66 -7.21 38.48
C TRP A 40 23.00 -7.65 39.79
N GLU A 41 23.45 -7.09 40.92
CA GLU A 41 22.97 -7.43 42.29
C GLU A 41 22.84 -8.94 42.57
N GLY A 42 23.82 -9.73 42.10
CA GLY A 42 23.86 -11.17 42.32
C GLY A 42 23.00 -12.01 41.37
N LYS A 43 22.18 -11.41 40.50
CA LYS A 43 21.43 -12.09 39.43
C LYS A 43 22.11 -11.91 38.07
N THR A 44 22.09 -12.95 37.23
CA THR A 44 22.60 -12.88 35.86
C THR A 44 21.45 -12.66 34.89
N PHE A 45 21.55 -11.63 34.06
CA PHE A 45 20.61 -11.29 32.99
C PHE A 45 21.23 -11.65 31.64
N HIS A 46 20.41 -12.17 30.72
CA HIS A 46 20.82 -12.54 29.36
C HIS A 46 20.07 -11.67 28.35
N PHE A 47 20.78 -11.27 27.29
CA PHE A 47 20.27 -10.33 26.29
C PHE A 47 20.30 -10.94 24.89
N CYS A 48 19.36 -10.53 24.04
CA CYS A 48 19.26 -11.02 22.66
C CYS A 48 20.37 -10.46 21.76
N GLY A 49 21.03 -9.38 22.16
CA GLY A 49 22.09 -8.74 21.40
C GLY A 49 22.83 -7.65 22.18
N LYS A 50 23.96 -7.20 21.62
CA LYS A 50 24.82 -6.14 22.18
C LYS A 50 24.07 -4.85 22.52
N LYS A 51 23.12 -4.44 21.66
CA LYS A 51 22.33 -3.22 21.86
C LYS A 51 21.45 -3.28 23.12
N CYS A 52 20.84 -4.42 23.40
CA CYS A 52 20.01 -4.61 24.60
C CYS A 52 20.87 -4.64 25.87
N LEU A 53 22.05 -5.28 25.82
CA LEU A 53 23.04 -5.23 26.90
C LEU A 53 23.46 -3.79 27.22
N GLU A 54 23.92 -3.03 26.22
CA GLU A 54 24.35 -1.64 26.40
C GLU A 54 23.21 -0.73 26.92
N THR A 55 21.97 -0.98 26.46
CA THR A 55 20.78 -0.23 26.93
C THR A 55 20.48 -0.53 28.39
N PHE A 56 20.61 -1.79 28.81
CA PHE A 56 20.43 -2.20 30.19
C PHE A 56 21.54 -1.64 31.09
N GLU A 57 22.80 -1.69 30.67
CA GLU A 57 23.94 -1.13 31.42
C GLU A 57 23.78 0.38 31.70
N ARG A 58 23.22 1.12 30.74
CA ARG A 58 23.03 2.57 30.88
C ARG A 58 21.93 2.95 31.87
N THR A 59 20.91 2.11 32.01
CA THR A 59 19.73 2.42 32.85
C THR A 59 19.09 1.14 33.45
N PRO A 60 19.79 0.40 34.34
CA PRO A 60 19.29 -0.88 34.86
C PRO A 60 18.01 -0.72 35.70
N GLU A 61 17.94 0.35 36.50
CA GLU A 61 16.84 0.61 37.44
C GLU A 61 15.48 0.71 36.74
N ARG A 62 15.42 1.25 35.52
CA ARG A 62 14.19 1.38 34.74
C ARG A 62 13.57 0.02 34.42
N TYR A 63 14.39 -0.94 34.01
CA TYR A 63 13.94 -2.28 33.61
C TYR A 63 13.72 -3.20 34.81
N LEU A 64 14.31 -2.87 35.97
CA LEU A 64 14.13 -3.61 37.22
C LEU A 64 12.92 -3.11 38.03
N ALA A 65 12.58 -1.83 37.94
CA ALA A 65 11.42 -1.22 38.60
C ALA A 65 10.08 -1.64 37.98
N GLU A 66 10.06 -1.98 36.69
CA GLU A 66 8.84 -2.38 35.96
C GLU A 66 8.40 -3.84 36.21
N GLY A 67 9.14 -4.60 37.04
CA GLY A 67 8.81 -5.98 37.42
C GLY A 67 7.53 -6.18 38.26
N LYS A 68 6.70 -5.14 38.46
CA LYS A 68 5.41 -5.21 39.18
C LYS A 68 4.21 -4.58 38.46
N THR A 69 4.33 -4.19 37.19
CA THR A 69 3.15 -3.70 36.45
C THR A 69 2.98 -4.49 35.16
N THR A 70 2.13 -5.51 35.22
CA THR A 70 1.51 -6.08 34.02
C THR A 70 0.65 -5.00 33.37
N ALA A 71 1.16 -4.35 32.32
CA ALA A 71 0.33 -3.60 31.38
C ALA A 71 0.13 -4.46 30.13
N SER A 72 -0.77 -5.43 30.27
CA SER A 72 -1.56 -5.96 29.15
C SER A 72 -2.98 -5.41 29.36
N PRO A 73 -3.58 -4.68 28.41
CA PRO A 73 -5.03 -4.59 28.33
C PRO A 73 -5.52 -5.72 27.42
N GLN A 74 -6.00 -6.82 28.02
CA GLN A 74 -6.94 -7.72 27.35
C GLN A 74 -8.38 -7.31 27.69
N SER A 75 -9.12 -6.99 26.62
CA SER A 75 -10.54 -7.23 26.34
C SER A 75 -11.58 -7.24 27.47
N GLY A 76 -12.65 -6.46 27.26
CA GLY A 76 -13.87 -6.54 28.05
C GLY A 76 -15.07 -5.76 27.48
N ALA A 77 -15.41 -5.94 26.19
CA ALA A 77 -16.73 -5.59 25.67
C ALA A 77 -17.20 -6.72 24.73
N LYS A 78 -18.41 -7.25 25.01
CA LYS A 78 -19.08 -8.30 24.23
C LYS A 78 -19.34 -7.84 22.78
N PRO A 79 -19.48 -8.76 21.80
CA PRO A 79 -19.94 -8.41 20.47
C PRO A 79 -21.37 -7.86 20.60
N VAL A 80 -21.57 -6.61 20.21
CA VAL A 80 -22.90 -6.07 19.96
C VAL A 80 -23.28 -6.52 18.57
N GLU A 81 -24.22 -7.46 18.51
CA GLU A 81 -25.03 -7.74 17.33
C GLU A 81 -25.79 -6.47 16.91
N SER A 82 -26.03 -6.35 15.60
CA SER A 82 -26.83 -5.32 14.91
C SER A 82 -26.25 -3.91 14.84
N LEU A 83 -25.68 -3.60 13.67
CA LEU A 83 -25.52 -2.25 13.14
C LEU A 83 -26.86 -1.82 12.52
N GLU A 84 -27.78 -1.37 13.35
CA GLU A 84 -28.87 -0.50 12.92
C GLU A 84 -28.96 0.63 13.97
N ASP A 85 -28.93 1.88 13.49
CA ASP A 85 -29.13 3.14 14.21
C ASP A 85 -27.90 3.81 14.88
N PHE A 86 -27.11 4.55 14.09
CA PHE A 86 -26.32 5.69 14.57
C PHE A 86 -26.58 6.91 13.67
N GLY A 87 -27.40 7.83 14.18
CA GLY A 87 -27.54 9.19 13.65
C GLY A 87 -26.29 10.03 13.89
N GLU A 88 -26.12 11.05 13.05
CA GLU A 88 -24.96 11.96 12.97
C GLU A 88 -24.38 12.40 14.34
N MET A 89 -23.08 12.19 14.53
CA MET A 89 -22.32 12.81 15.61
C MET A 89 -21.97 14.26 15.22
N THR A 90 -22.90 15.18 15.44
CA THR A 90 -22.61 16.62 15.29
C THR A 90 -21.79 17.11 16.49
N THR A 91 -20.75 17.88 16.21
CA THR A 91 -19.97 18.57 17.23
C THR A 91 -20.54 19.98 17.39
N SER A 92 -21.10 20.28 18.56
CA SER A 92 -21.66 21.58 18.93
C SER A 92 -20.71 22.30 19.87
N ARG A 93 -20.67 23.64 19.88
CA ARG A 93 -19.90 24.39 20.89
C ARG A 93 -20.75 24.66 22.12
N ASP A 94 -20.12 24.60 23.29
CA ASP A 94 -20.71 25.04 24.56
C ASP A 94 -20.88 26.58 24.54
N PRO A 95 -22.10 27.13 24.68
CA PRO A 95 -22.33 28.57 24.60
C PRO A 95 -21.65 29.40 25.70
N VAL A 96 -21.33 28.79 26.85
CA VAL A 96 -20.78 29.51 28.00
C VAL A 96 -19.27 29.63 27.90
N CYS A 97 -18.59 28.58 27.41
CA CYS A 97 -17.12 28.52 27.40
C CYS A 97 -16.48 28.32 26.01
N GLY A 98 -17.28 28.09 24.97
CA GLY A 98 -16.83 27.92 23.59
C GLY A 98 -16.15 26.58 23.27
N ARG A 99 -16.07 25.65 24.23
CA ARG A 99 -15.45 24.32 24.05
C ARG A 99 -16.30 23.44 23.14
N ALA A 100 -15.67 22.68 22.24
CA ALA A 100 -16.36 21.72 21.39
C ALA A 100 -16.90 20.52 22.20
N VAL A 101 -18.14 20.14 21.94
CA VAL A 101 -18.89 19.08 22.64
C VAL A 101 -19.57 18.19 21.59
N THR A 102 -19.37 16.87 21.68
CA THR A 102 -20.05 15.92 20.80
C THR A 102 -21.48 15.71 21.29
N ALA A 103 -22.47 16.07 20.48
CA ALA A 103 -23.89 16.09 20.85
C ALA A 103 -24.44 14.73 21.31
N GLY A 104 -23.85 13.62 20.85
CA GLY A 104 -24.20 12.25 21.25
C GLY A 104 -23.44 11.68 22.45
N ALA A 105 -22.38 12.35 22.93
CA ALA A 105 -21.52 11.83 24.00
C ALA A 105 -21.63 12.60 25.33
N THR A 106 -22.21 13.80 25.33
CA THR A 106 -22.42 14.59 26.56
C THR A 106 -23.75 14.25 27.22
N GLN A 107 -23.73 14.09 28.54
CA GLN A 107 -24.94 13.97 29.37
C GLN A 107 -25.51 15.35 29.76
N PHE A 108 -24.79 16.44 29.48
CA PHE A 108 -25.17 17.79 29.85
C PHE A 108 -25.77 18.50 28.63
N ARG A 109 -27.10 18.46 28.51
CA ARG A 109 -27.87 19.08 27.43
C ARG A 109 -29.12 19.79 27.95
N LEU A 110 -29.58 20.82 27.25
CA LEU A 110 -30.79 21.56 27.57
C LEU A 110 -31.55 21.86 26.28
N ASN A 111 -32.85 21.59 26.24
CA ASN A 111 -33.68 21.91 25.08
C ASN A 111 -34.59 23.09 25.41
N LEU A 112 -34.52 24.16 24.63
CA LEU A 112 -35.34 25.36 24.80
C LEU A 112 -35.96 25.72 23.44
N GLU A 113 -37.28 25.90 23.41
CA GLU A 113 -38.02 26.41 22.22
C GLU A 113 -37.72 25.67 20.91
N GLY A 114 -37.35 24.39 20.99
CA GLY A 114 -37.03 23.55 19.82
C GLY A 114 -35.54 23.47 19.48
N GLN A 115 -34.69 24.28 20.13
CA GLN A 115 -33.24 24.25 19.97
C GLN A 115 -32.58 23.45 21.10
N SER A 116 -31.58 22.62 20.74
CA SER A 116 -30.82 21.79 21.70
C SER A 116 -29.45 22.40 21.96
N PHE A 117 -29.17 22.76 23.22
CA PHE A 117 -27.88 23.27 23.68
C PHE A 117 -27.09 22.15 24.38
N TYR A 118 -25.79 22.08 24.11
CA TYR A 118 -24.90 21.03 24.62
C TYR A 118 -23.75 21.64 25.41
N PHE A 119 -23.46 21.10 26.59
CA PHE A 119 -22.50 21.65 27.54
C PHE A 119 -21.36 20.69 27.83
N CYS A 120 -20.16 21.23 28.09
CA CYS A 120 -18.98 20.44 28.40
C CYS A 120 -18.94 19.97 29.86
N SER A 121 -19.76 20.58 30.73
CA SER A 121 -19.85 20.23 32.16
C SER A 121 -21.21 20.62 32.75
N ALA A 122 -21.55 20.05 33.90
CA ALA A 122 -22.73 20.46 34.67
C ALA A 122 -22.66 21.96 35.06
N HIS A 123 -21.46 22.47 35.34
CA HIS A 123 -21.26 23.86 35.73
C HIS A 123 -21.65 24.84 34.61
N CYS A 124 -21.23 24.57 33.37
CA CYS A 124 -21.57 25.42 32.21
C CYS A 124 -23.08 25.39 31.91
N ARG A 125 -23.74 24.24 32.07
CA ARG A 125 -25.20 24.15 31.93
C ARG A 125 -25.91 25.03 32.97
N ASP A 126 -25.50 24.93 34.23
CA ASP A 126 -26.16 25.63 35.33
C ASP A 126 -25.92 27.16 35.23
N GLU A 127 -24.75 27.58 34.74
CA GLU A 127 -24.44 28.99 34.46
C GLU A 127 -25.24 29.55 33.27
N PHE A 128 -25.42 28.76 32.21
CA PHE A 128 -26.27 29.11 31.08
C PHE A 128 -27.74 29.29 31.50
N GLU A 129 -28.24 28.39 32.36
CA GLU A 129 -29.61 28.47 32.87
C GLU A 129 -29.82 29.70 33.77
N ALA A 130 -28.81 30.08 34.56
CA ALA A 130 -28.85 31.26 35.42
C ALA A 130 -28.78 32.59 34.64
N ALA A 131 -28.14 32.62 33.48
CA ALA A 131 -27.94 33.82 32.65
C ALA A 131 -28.68 33.77 31.30
N ARG A 132 -29.73 32.94 31.18
CA ARG A 132 -30.44 32.61 29.94
C ARG A 132 -30.80 33.81 29.06
N SER A 133 -31.31 34.89 29.63
CA SER A 133 -31.76 36.07 28.86
C SER A 133 -30.62 36.85 28.22
N ARG A 134 -29.41 36.78 28.77
CA ARG A 134 -28.23 37.48 28.23
C ARG A 134 -27.68 36.77 27.01
N PHE A 135 -27.56 35.45 27.08
CA PHE A 135 -27.00 34.65 25.98
C PHE A 135 -27.92 34.61 24.77
N LEU A 136 -29.24 34.65 24.93
CA LEU A 136 -30.17 34.65 23.80
C LEU A 136 -30.21 35.98 23.04
N GLN A 137 -29.94 37.12 23.70
CA GLN A 137 -29.82 38.42 23.04
C GLN A 137 -28.59 38.53 22.12
N GLU A 138 -27.46 37.95 22.52
CA GLU A 138 -26.23 37.91 21.70
C GLU A 138 -26.40 37.09 20.41
N PHE A 139 -27.32 36.10 20.39
CA PHE A 139 -27.61 35.30 19.20
C PHE A 139 -28.59 35.98 18.23
N GLU A 140 -29.51 36.83 18.71
CA GLU A 140 -30.44 37.57 17.84
C GLU A 140 -29.75 38.75 17.13
N GLU A 141 -28.70 39.32 17.71
CA GLU A 141 -27.92 40.42 17.09
C GLU A 141 -26.95 39.94 16.00
N GLU A 142 -26.50 38.68 16.01
CA GLU A 142 -25.63 38.11 14.95
C GLU A 142 -26.38 37.74 13.66
N GLU A 143 -27.72 37.56 13.68
CA GLU A 143 -28.49 37.20 12.47
C GLU A 143 -28.90 38.41 11.60
N GLU A 144 -28.85 39.65 12.11
CA GLU A 144 -29.27 40.85 11.35
C GLU A 144 -28.15 41.55 10.54
N GLU A 145 -26.86 41.23 10.74
CA GLU A 145 -25.74 41.93 10.06
C GLU A 145 -25.35 41.34 8.68
N ASP A 146 -25.89 40.19 8.26
CA ASP A 146 -25.43 39.47 7.05
C ASP A 146 -26.10 39.91 5.71
N GLU A 147 -26.98 40.93 5.68
CA GLU A 147 -27.77 41.28 4.47
C GLU A 147 -27.33 42.51 3.62
N GLU A 148 -26.30 43.29 3.97
CA GLU A 148 -25.77 44.34 3.07
C GLU A 148 -24.55 43.87 2.25
N ALA A 149 -24.79 43.50 0.99
CA ALA A 149 -23.75 43.06 0.06
C ALA A 149 -22.78 44.20 -0.32
N ILE A 150 -21.58 44.19 0.27
CA ILE A 150 -20.48 45.11 -0.05
C ILE A 150 -19.83 44.73 -1.39
N GLU A 151 -19.86 45.64 -2.38
CA GLU A 151 -19.26 45.41 -3.70
C GLU A 151 -17.72 45.42 -3.61
N THR A 152 -17.10 44.29 -3.94
CA THR A 152 -15.63 44.11 -3.91
C THR A 152 -15.08 43.76 -5.29
N THR A 153 -13.92 44.32 -5.62
CA THR A 153 -13.16 44.05 -6.85
C THR A 153 -11.74 43.60 -6.52
N ARG A 154 -10.97 43.07 -7.48
CA ARG A 154 -9.60 42.58 -7.24
C ARG A 154 -8.55 43.59 -7.69
N ASP A 155 -7.53 43.80 -6.85
CA ASP A 155 -6.33 44.56 -7.21
C ASP A 155 -5.56 43.82 -8.34
N PRO A 156 -5.35 44.44 -9.53
CA PRO A 156 -4.69 43.79 -10.67
C PRO A 156 -3.23 43.38 -10.43
N VAL A 157 -2.55 43.97 -9.44
CA VAL A 157 -1.11 43.74 -9.19
C VAL A 157 -0.89 42.58 -8.21
N CYS A 158 -1.77 42.42 -7.22
CA CYS A 158 -1.59 41.44 -6.15
C CYS A 158 -2.78 40.49 -5.92
N GLY A 159 -3.93 40.76 -6.55
CA GLY A 159 -5.14 39.94 -6.44
C GLY A 159 -5.94 40.10 -5.15
N MET A 160 -5.56 41.02 -4.24
CA MET A 160 -6.30 41.28 -3.01
C MET A 160 -7.69 41.88 -3.30
N PRO A 161 -8.74 41.45 -2.55
CA PRO A 161 -10.05 42.06 -2.66
C PRO A 161 -10.03 43.49 -2.10
N VAL A 162 -10.63 44.42 -2.83
CA VAL A 162 -10.74 45.84 -2.51
C VAL A 162 -12.22 46.20 -2.59
N VAL A 163 -12.76 46.74 -1.50
CA VAL A 163 -14.11 47.30 -1.47
C VAL A 163 -14.16 48.52 -2.38
N VAL A 164 -15.09 48.55 -3.33
CA VAL A 164 -15.20 49.61 -4.35
C VAL A 164 -15.60 50.94 -3.70
N GLU A 165 -16.56 50.90 -2.79
CA GLU A 165 -16.96 52.08 -2.01
C GLU A 165 -15.86 52.49 -1.02
N GLY A 166 -15.41 53.74 -1.12
CA GLY A 166 -14.39 54.29 -0.22
C GLY A 166 -12.94 53.91 -0.55
N ALA A 167 -12.68 53.21 -1.65
CA ALA A 167 -11.33 52.85 -2.07
C ALA A 167 -10.42 54.10 -2.24
N ARG A 168 -9.37 54.15 -1.40
CA ARG A 168 -8.42 55.26 -1.35
C ARG A 168 -7.50 55.34 -2.57
N TYR A 169 -7.18 54.19 -3.18
CA TYR A 169 -6.24 54.09 -4.29
C TYR A 169 -6.96 53.58 -5.54
N ARG A 170 -7.11 54.45 -6.54
CA ARG A 170 -7.76 54.14 -7.83
C ARG A 170 -7.02 54.77 -9.01
N HIS A 171 -7.13 54.16 -10.18
CA HIS A 171 -6.54 54.65 -11.42
C HIS A 171 -7.39 54.29 -12.63
N GLU A 172 -7.62 55.26 -13.52
CA GLU A 172 -8.29 55.03 -14.80
C GLU A 172 -7.26 54.72 -15.89
N HIS A 173 -7.48 53.62 -16.62
CA HIS A 173 -6.65 53.23 -17.76
C HIS A 173 -7.52 52.55 -18.83
N GLY A 174 -7.42 52.99 -20.09
CA GLY A 174 -8.18 52.38 -21.20
C GLY A 174 -9.70 52.55 -21.17
N GLY A 175 -10.24 53.36 -20.26
CA GLY A 175 -11.69 53.55 -20.05
C GLY A 175 -12.25 52.81 -18.83
N ASP A 176 -11.44 51.98 -18.17
CA ASP A 176 -11.81 51.23 -16.96
C ASP A 176 -11.16 51.83 -15.69
N THR A 177 -11.89 51.82 -14.58
CA THR A 177 -11.39 52.25 -13.26
C THR A 177 -10.88 51.05 -12.47
N PHE A 178 -9.59 51.03 -12.18
CA PHE A 178 -8.93 50.00 -11.38
C PHE A 178 -8.74 50.47 -9.93
N TYR A 179 -8.91 49.56 -8.98
CA TYR A 179 -8.83 49.81 -7.54
C TYR A 179 -7.68 49.00 -6.93
N PHE A 180 -6.95 49.59 -5.98
CA PHE A 180 -5.71 49.02 -5.44
C PHE A 180 -5.75 48.95 -3.92
N CYS A 181 -5.20 47.88 -3.35
CA CYS A 181 -5.16 47.65 -1.91
C CYS A 181 -4.22 48.63 -1.19
N CYS A 182 -3.18 49.10 -1.87
CA CYS A 182 -2.20 50.02 -1.32
C CYS A 182 -1.56 50.93 -2.38
N GLN A 183 -0.85 51.97 -1.92
CA GLN A 183 -0.13 52.90 -2.79
C GLN A 183 0.95 52.18 -3.63
N GLY A 184 1.61 51.15 -3.09
CA GLY A 184 2.64 50.42 -3.81
C GLY A 184 2.11 49.65 -5.02
N CYS A 185 0.91 49.07 -4.93
CA CYS A 185 0.24 48.42 -6.07
C CYS A 185 -0.16 49.44 -7.13
N LEU A 186 -0.71 50.59 -6.72
CA LEU A 186 -1.03 51.69 -7.62
C LEU A 186 0.21 52.18 -8.41
N GLU A 187 1.35 52.35 -7.74
CA GLU A 187 2.59 52.80 -8.36
C GLU A 187 3.16 51.77 -9.34
N LYS A 188 3.13 50.48 -8.98
CA LYS A 188 3.52 49.38 -9.89
C LYS A 188 2.65 49.32 -11.14
N PHE A 189 1.32 49.46 -10.97
CA PHE A 189 0.39 49.48 -12.09
C PHE A 189 0.61 50.68 -13.02
N ARG A 190 0.86 51.88 -12.45
CA ARG A 190 1.19 53.08 -13.24
C ARG A 190 2.49 52.97 -14.03
N ALA A 191 3.47 52.25 -13.49
CA ALA A 191 4.76 52.08 -14.14
C ALA A 191 4.68 51.18 -15.39
N HIS A 192 3.89 50.09 -15.32
CA HIS A 192 3.77 49.11 -16.41
C HIS A 192 2.35 48.53 -16.51
N PRO A 193 1.33 49.31 -16.94
CA PRO A 193 -0.07 48.88 -16.91
C PRO A 193 -0.35 47.68 -17.85
N GLU A 194 0.28 47.64 -19.03
CA GLU A 194 0.06 46.58 -20.02
C GLU A 194 0.43 45.19 -19.47
N ARG A 195 1.47 45.09 -18.65
CA ARG A 195 1.91 43.82 -18.03
C ARG A 195 0.81 43.18 -17.17
N PHE A 196 0.12 43.99 -16.39
CA PHE A 196 -0.91 43.51 -15.46
C PHE A 196 -2.27 43.29 -16.16
N LEU A 197 -2.49 43.94 -17.30
CA LEU A 197 -3.70 43.76 -18.12
C LEU A 197 -3.59 42.53 -19.04
N GLU A 198 -2.37 42.14 -19.44
CA GLU A 198 -2.11 40.92 -20.21
C GLU A 198 -2.02 39.66 -19.32
N GLU A 199 -1.35 39.72 -18.16
CA GLU A 199 -1.27 38.59 -17.20
C GLU A 199 -2.64 38.22 -16.58
N GLY A 200 -3.60 39.16 -16.53
CA GLY A 200 -4.95 38.93 -16.01
C GLY A 200 -5.88 38.10 -16.92
N LYS A 201 -5.54 37.92 -18.20
CA LYS A 201 -6.33 37.07 -19.13
C LYS A 201 -5.95 35.60 -19.10
N GLU A 202 -4.80 35.25 -18.52
CA GLU A 202 -4.33 33.86 -18.48
C GLU A 202 -3.45 33.62 -17.25
N ALA A 203 -4.00 33.89 -16.06
CA ALA A 203 -3.54 33.19 -14.88
C ALA A 203 -3.96 31.71 -15.02
N PRO A 204 -3.03 30.74 -15.01
CA PRO A 204 -3.43 29.35 -14.93
C PRO A 204 -4.27 29.21 -13.66
N ALA A 205 -5.51 28.74 -13.82
CA ALA A 205 -6.33 28.34 -12.69
C ALA A 205 -5.46 27.50 -11.74
N PRO A 206 -5.58 27.65 -10.41
CA PRO A 206 -4.90 26.75 -9.49
C PRO A 206 -5.23 25.34 -9.95
N VAL A 207 -4.19 24.60 -10.35
CA VAL A 207 -4.35 23.22 -10.80
C VAL A 207 -5.14 22.53 -9.68
N PRO A 208 -6.31 21.95 -9.96
CA PRO A 208 -7.10 21.35 -8.91
C PRO A 208 -6.25 20.25 -8.29
N ALA A 209 -5.73 20.51 -7.08
CA ALA A 209 -5.06 19.49 -6.32
C ALA A 209 -6.12 18.43 -6.05
N ALA A 210 -5.88 17.19 -6.47
CA ALA A 210 -6.84 16.12 -6.28
C ALA A 210 -7.16 15.92 -4.79
N ARG A 211 -6.21 16.31 -3.90
CA ARG A 211 -6.33 16.31 -2.45
C ARG A 211 -5.55 17.48 -1.83
N TYR A 212 -6.00 17.92 -0.67
CA TYR A 212 -5.35 18.87 0.23
C TYR A 212 -4.92 18.11 1.48
N VAL A 213 -3.69 18.27 1.93
CA VAL A 213 -3.10 17.50 3.03
C VAL A 213 -2.67 18.41 4.17
N CYS A 214 -2.76 17.90 5.40
CA CYS A 214 -2.30 18.64 6.58
C CYS A 214 -0.81 18.37 6.82
N PRO A 215 0.06 19.39 6.82
CA PRO A 215 1.50 19.20 7.07
C PRO A 215 1.81 18.63 8.47
N MET A 216 0.89 18.78 9.44
CA MET A 216 1.03 18.30 10.82
C MET A 216 0.23 17.03 11.13
N CYS A 217 -0.67 16.60 10.24
CA CYS A 217 -1.52 15.43 10.44
C CYS A 217 -1.50 14.59 9.15
N PRO A 218 -0.52 13.68 8.98
CA PRO A 218 -0.33 12.92 7.74
C PRO A 218 -1.53 12.06 7.33
N GLU A 219 -2.40 11.74 8.29
CA GLU A 219 -3.62 10.96 8.08
C GLU A 219 -4.80 11.80 7.56
N VAL A 220 -4.65 13.12 7.51
CA VAL A 220 -5.72 14.06 7.11
C VAL A 220 -5.49 14.48 5.66
N SER A 221 -6.35 14.01 4.78
CA SER A 221 -6.43 14.44 3.38
C SER A 221 -7.88 14.77 3.04
N GLU A 222 -8.13 15.96 2.51
CA GLU A 222 -9.45 16.43 2.10
C GLU A 222 -9.49 16.74 0.60
N THR A 223 -10.68 16.75 0.02
CA THR A 223 -10.85 17.12 -1.40
C THR A 223 -11.03 18.63 -1.61
N LYS A 224 -11.09 19.41 -0.51
CA LYS A 224 -11.35 20.85 -0.49
C LYS A 224 -10.38 21.56 0.47
N PRO A 225 -10.07 22.84 0.24
CA PRO A 225 -9.19 23.64 1.10
C PRO A 225 -9.93 24.08 2.39
N VAL A 226 -10.24 23.12 3.24
CA VAL A 226 -10.85 23.36 4.56
C VAL A 226 -9.77 23.36 5.66
N PRO A 227 -10.02 23.95 6.84
CA PRO A 227 -9.14 23.76 8.00
C PRO A 227 -9.08 22.29 8.41
N CYS A 228 -7.90 21.82 8.81
CA CYS A 228 -7.67 20.45 9.25
C CYS A 228 -8.59 20.09 10.42
N PRO A 229 -9.41 19.02 10.33
CA PRO A 229 -10.33 18.61 11.39
C PRO A 229 -9.62 18.14 12.67
N LYS A 230 -8.34 17.78 12.60
CA LYS A 230 -7.55 17.36 13.78
C LYS A 230 -6.85 18.50 14.50
N CYS A 231 -6.28 19.47 13.78
CA CYS A 231 -5.41 20.49 14.38
C CYS A 231 -5.78 21.95 14.02
N GLY A 232 -6.78 22.16 13.17
CA GLY A 232 -7.27 23.49 12.79
C GLY A 232 -6.38 24.28 11.82
N MET A 233 -5.23 23.74 11.39
CA MET A 233 -4.36 24.39 10.40
C MET A 233 -4.95 24.31 8.98
N ALA A 234 -4.69 25.30 8.13
CA ALA A 234 -5.08 25.28 6.73
C ALA A 234 -4.43 24.09 5.99
N LEU A 235 -5.22 23.34 5.23
CA LEU A 235 -4.71 22.25 4.40
C LEU A 235 -4.02 22.80 3.14
N GLU A 236 -2.87 22.23 2.79
CA GLU A 236 -2.09 22.64 1.63
C GLU A 236 -2.39 21.72 0.43
N PRO A 237 -2.43 22.24 -0.81
CA PRO A 237 -2.66 21.41 -2.00
C PRO A 237 -1.56 20.36 -2.14
N ASP A 238 -1.95 19.09 -2.31
CA ASP A 238 -1.02 17.99 -2.56
C ASP A 238 -0.42 18.14 -3.97
N GLN A 239 0.72 18.82 -4.06
CA GLN A 239 1.45 19.07 -5.30
C GLN A 239 2.33 17.89 -5.73
N ALA A 240 2.05 16.67 -5.24
CA ALA A 240 2.79 15.48 -5.63
C ALA A 240 2.44 15.00 -7.06
N ALA A 241 2.81 15.78 -8.08
CA ALA A 241 2.97 15.24 -9.43
C ALA A 241 4.35 14.55 -9.52
N PRO A 242 4.43 13.23 -9.77
CA PRO A 242 5.72 12.58 -9.95
C PRO A 242 6.28 12.92 -11.34
N LEU A 243 7.24 13.85 -11.39
CA LEU A 243 8.08 14.11 -12.57
C LEU A 243 9.44 13.44 -12.40
N GLY A 244 9.45 12.11 -12.40
CA GLY A 244 10.65 11.30 -12.58
C GLY A 244 10.39 10.24 -13.64
N LYS A 245 11.21 10.16 -14.69
CA LYS A 245 11.07 9.11 -15.71
C LYS A 245 11.21 7.75 -15.02
N THR A 246 10.16 6.93 -15.09
CA THR A 246 10.18 5.56 -14.56
C THR A 246 11.15 4.72 -15.39
N GLU A 247 12.36 4.49 -14.87
CA GLU A 247 13.27 3.48 -15.42
C GLU A 247 12.84 2.09 -14.94
N TYR A 248 12.94 1.08 -15.80
CA TYR A 248 12.63 -0.32 -15.53
C TYR A 248 13.90 -1.15 -15.62
N VAL A 249 14.19 -1.99 -14.62
CA VAL A 249 15.42 -2.77 -14.50
C VAL A 249 15.11 -4.25 -14.35
N CYS A 250 15.95 -5.11 -14.95
CA CYS A 250 15.82 -6.55 -14.75
C CYS A 250 16.32 -6.96 -13.34
N PRO A 251 15.52 -7.70 -12.55
CA PRO A 251 15.93 -8.11 -11.20
C PRO A 251 17.09 -9.12 -11.16
N MET A 252 17.34 -9.85 -12.25
CA MET A 252 18.43 -10.83 -12.35
C MET A 252 19.66 -10.28 -13.09
N ASP A 253 19.47 -9.27 -13.94
CA ASP A 253 20.53 -8.67 -14.76
C ASP A 253 20.51 -7.15 -14.56
N PRO A 254 21.11 -6.61 -13.48
CA PRO A 254 21.01 -5.19 -13.13
C PRO A 254 21.52 -4.23 -14.21
N GLU A 255 22.33 -4.74 -15.15
CA GLU A 255 22.84 -4.01 -16.31
C GLU A 255 21.75 -3.72 -17.38
N VAL A 256 20.61 -4.42 -17.32
CA VAL A 256 19.51 -4.25 -18.27
C VAL A 256 18.54 -3.21 -17.73
N VAL A 257 18.59 -2.01 -18.30
CA VAL A 257 17.73 -0.86 -17.98
C VAL A 257 16.91 -0.47 -19.22
N SER A 258 15.63 -0.13 -19.02
CA SER A 258 14.69 0.28 -20.05
C SER A 258 13.89 1.50 -19.58
N SER A 259 13.51 2.39 -20.49
CA SER A 259 12.57 3.48 -20.19
C SER A 259 11.10 3.04 -20.24
N GLU A 260 10.83 1.81 -20.70
CA GLU A 260 9.49 1.26 -20.88
C GLU A 260 9.34 -0.09 -20.17
N PRO A 261 8.12 -0.42 -19.68
CA PRO A 261 7.84 -1.73 -19.12
C PRO A 261 8.01 -2.80 -20.20
N GLY A 262 8.61 -3.91 -19.82
CA GLY A 262 8.95 -4.93 -20.80
C GLY A 262 9.52 -6.19 -20.16
N VAL A 263 10.15 -7.01 -20.99
CA VAL A 263 10.71 -8.30 -20.61
C VAL A 263 12.19 -8.28 -20.97
N CYS A 264 13.04 -8.71 -20.04
CA CYS A 264 14.48 -8.73 -20.17
C CYS A 264 14.90 -9.59 -21.38
N PRO A 265 15.72 -9.06 -22.30
CA PRO A 265 16.21 -9.81 -23.46
C PRO A 265 17.24 -10.89 -23.10
N LYS A 266 17.89 -10.81 -21.91
CA LYS A 266 18.86 -11.79 -21.44
C LYS A 266 18.18 -13.01 -20.79
N CYS A 267 17.41 -12.79 -19.72
CA CYS A 267 16.82 -13.87 -18.93
C CYS A 267 15.31 -14.09 -19.15
N GLY A 268 14.62 -13.19 -19.84
CA GLY A 268 13.19 -13.31 -20.14
C GLY A 268 12.23 -12.96 -18.98
N MET A 269 12.75 -12.48 -17.83
CA MET A 269 11.93 -11.97 -16.71
C MET A 269 11.36 -10.57 -17.03
N ALA A 270 10.24 -10.19 -16.41
CA ALA A 270 9.71 -8.83 -16.55
C ALA A 270 10.64 -7.80 -15.90
N LEU A 271 10.70 -6.60 -16.49
CA LEU A 271 11.45 -5.47 -15.95
C LEU A 271 10.63 -4.78 -14.86
N GLU A 272 11.26 -4.51 -13.72
CA GLU A 272 10.64 -3.88 -12.55
C GLU A 272 11.00 -2.38 -12.50
N ALA A 273 10.05 -1.52 -12.13
CA ALA A 273 10.30 -0.08 -12.03
C ALA A 273 11.31 0.25 -10.91
N ARG A 274 12.35 1.03 -11.25
CA ARG A 274 13.47 1.48 -10.40
C ARG A 274 13.11 2.68 -9.51
N PHE A 275 12.17 3.52 -9.94
CA PHE A 275 11.71 4.68 -9.15
C PHE A 275 10.33 4.43 -8.52
N VAL A 276 10.25 4.80 -7.24
CA VAL A 276 9.14 4.53 -6.32
C VAL A 276 7.94 5.39 -6.68
N ALA A 277 6.95 4.81 -7.37
CA ALA A 277 5.60 5.32 -7.29
C ALA A 277 5.13 5.17 -5.83
N THR A 278 4.79 6.29 -5.18
CA THR A 278 4.34 6.37 -3.78
C THR A 278 2.89 5.93 -3.57
N GLU A 279 2.41 5.00 -4.37
CA GLU A 279 1.13 4.36 -4.10
C GLU A 279 1.35 2.85 -4.04
N GLU A 280 0.66 2.19 -3.12
CA GLU A 280 0.56 0.73 -2.99
C GLU A 280 -0.08 0.13 -4.25
N MET A 281 0.57 0.24 -5.41
CA MET A 281 0.23 -0.58 -6.55
C MET A 281 0.75 -1.99 -6.24
N GLU A 282 -0.18 -2.87 -5.82
CA GLU A 282 0.04 -4.31 -5.86
C GLU A 282 0.72 -4.66 -7.18
N ASN A 283 1.83 -5.42 -7.12
CA ASN A 283 2.60 -5.76 -8.31
C ASN A 283 1.65 -6.39 -9.36
N PRO A 284 1.36 -5.72 -10.50
CA PRO A 284 0.35 -6.17 -11.45
C PRO A 284 0.71 -7.54 -12.05
N GLU A 285 2.00 -7.88 -12.10
CA GLU A 285 2.46 -9.21 -12.53
C GLU A 285 2.09 -10.31 -11.53
N LEU A 286 2.18 -10.05 -10.22
CA LEU A 286 1.77 -11.01 -9.19
C LEU A 286 0.27 -11.29 -9.31
N THR A 287 -0.54 -10.27 -9.54
CA THR A 287 -1.99 -10.42 -9.73
C THR A 287 -2.31 -11.19 -11.01
N ASP A 288 -1.61 -10.93 -12.12
CA ASP A 288 -1.78 -11.71 -13.36
C ASP A 288 -1.40 -13.18 -13.17
N MET A 289 -0.24 -13.47 -12.57
CA MET A 289 0.23 -14.84 -12.35
C MET A 289 -0.65 -15.58 -11.35
N LYS A 290 -1.14 -14.92 -10.30
CA LYS A 290 -2.08 -15.50 -9.34
C LYS A 290 -3.41 -15.85 -10.02
N ARG A 291 -3.94 -14.97 -10.88
CA ARG A 291 -5.17 -15.24 -11.64
C ARG A 291 -4.98 -16.43 -12.57
N ARG A 292 -3.86 -16.47 -13.32
CA ARG A 292 -3.53 -17.60 -14.20
C ARG A 292 -3.42 -18.91 -13.43
N PHE A 293 -2.75 -18.89 -12.28
CA PHE A 293 -2.63 -20.05 -11.41
C PHE A 293 -4.00 -20.57 -10.93
N VAL A 294 -4.85 -19.69 -10.38
CA VAL A 294 -6.16 -20.11 -9.83
C VAL A 294 -7.06 -20.70 -10.91
N VAL A 295 -7.12 -20.05 -12.08
CA VAL A 295 -7.90 -20.57 -13.22
C VAL A 295 -7.31 -21.89 -13.73
N SER A 296 -5.98 -21.98 -13.88
CA SER A 296 -5.32 -23.20 -14.35
C SER A 296 -5.53 -24.37 -13.38
N LEU A 297 -5.49 -24.10 -12.06
CA LEU A 297 -5.76 -25.09 -11.02
C LEU A 297 -7.21 -25.60 -11.09
N LEU A 298 -8.17 -24.69 -11.29
CA LEU A 298 -9.59 -25.03 -11.40
C LEU A 298 -9.86 -26.00 -12.56
N PHE A 299 -9.18 -25.84 -13.70
CA PHE A 299 -9.31 -26.74 -14.85
C PHE A 299 -8.45 -28.00 -14.73
N THR A 300 -7.27 -27.92 -14.12
CA THR A 300 -6.34 -29.06 -13.97
C THR A 300 -6.89 -30.12 -13.02
N ILE A 301 -7.61 -29.73 -11.95
CA ILE A 301 -8.19 -30.68 -11.00
C ILE A 301 -9.16 -31.66 -11.72
N PRO A 302 -10.16 -31.19 -12.50
CA PRO A 302 -10.99 -32.07 -13.32
C PRO A 302 -10.20 -32.92 -14.32
N VAL A 303 -9.18 -32.37 -14.99
CA VAL A 303 -8.36 -33.13 -15.95
C VAL A 303 -7.66 -34.30 -15.24
N VAL A 304 -7.03 -34.05 -14.10
CA VAL A 304 -6.36 -35.10 -13.31
C VAL A 304 -7.37 -36.12 -12.80
N ALA A 305 -8.54 -35.67 -12.33
CA ALA A 305 -9.59 -36.57 -11.90
C ALA A 305 -10.03 -37.50 -13.05
N LEU A 306 -10.28 -36.96 -14.24
CA LEU A 306 -10.66 -37.73 -15.41
C LEU A 306 -9.58 -38.73 -15.85
N ALA A 307 -8.31 -38.31 -15.84
CA ALA A 307 -7.20 -39.18 -16.21
C ALA A 307 -6.99 -40.33 -15.21
N MET A 308 -7.25 -40.08 -13.91
CA MET A 308 -7.07 -41.08 -12.85
C MET A 308 -8.28 -42.00 -12.64
N ILE A 309 -9.50 -41.55 -12.95
CA ILE A 309 -10.74 -42.33 -12.71
C ILE A 309 -10.70 -43.72 -13.37
N PRO A 310 -10.34 -43.89 -14.66
CA PRO A 310 -10.30 -45.21 -15.29
C PRO A 310 -9.31 -46.15 -14.59
N GLN A 311 -8.08 -45.67 -14.35
CA GLN A 311 -7.00 -46.46 -13.74
C GLN A 311 -7.30 -46.84 -12.28
N VAL A 312 -7.90 -45.92 -11.51
CA VAL A 312 -8.32 -46.18 -10.14
C VAL A 312 -9.53 -47.11 -10.13
N SER A 313 -10.49 -46.93 -11.03
CA SER A 313 -11.68 -47.79 -11.10
C SER A 313 -11.35 -49.23 -11.47
N GLU A 314 -10.40 -49.45 -12.37
CA GLU A 314 -9.88 -50.79 -12.72
C GLU A 314 -9.03 -51.38 -11.60
N GLY A 315 -8.15 -50.59 -10.97
CA GLY A 315 -7.35 -51.04 -9.84
C GLY A 315 -8.19 -51.36 -8.59
N VAL A 316 -9.24 -50.58 -8.34
CA VAL A 316 -10.22 -50.81 -7.27
C VAL A 316 -11.12 -51.99 -7.64
N ALA A 317 -11.62 -52.09 -8.88
CA ALA A 317 -12.38 -53.25 -9.34
C ALA A 317 -11.55 -54.54 -9.21
N ALA A 318 -10.30 -54.56 -9.65
CA ALA A 318 -9.40 -55.70 -9.50
C ALA A 318 -9.08 -56.03 -8.03
N PHE A 319 -8.97 -55.01 -7.17
CA PHE A 319 -8.77 -55.18 -5.73
C PHE A 319 -10.01 -55.76 -5.03
N PHE A 320 -11.22 -55.32 -5.41
CA PHE A 320 -12.49 -55.81 -4.85
C PHE A 320 -12.97 -57.13 -5.49
N GLU A 321 -12.64 -57.42 -6.75
CA GLU A 321 -12.86 -58.72 -7.41
C GLU A 321 -12.04 -59.84 -6.75
N GLY A 322 -10.91 -59.50 -6.11
CA GLY A 322 -10.19 -60.42 -5.22
C GLY A 322 -10.91 -60.73 -3.90
N LEU A 323 -11.99 -60.02 -3.55
CA LEU A 323 -12.67 -60.15 -2.26
C LEU A 323 -14.14 -60.61 -2.32
N GLN A 324 -14.91 -60.43 -3.42
CA GLN A 324 -16.27 -61.00 -3.49
C GLN A 324 -16.91 -60.94 -4.90
N GLU A 325 -17.65 -61.99 -5.26
CA GLU A 325 -18.40 -62.23 -6.52
C GLU A 325 -19.57 -61.24 -6.82
N GLY A 326 -19.45 -59.95 -6.54
CA GLY A 326 -20.59 -59.02 -6.57
C GLY A 326 -20.36 -57.59 -7.09
N GLY A 327 -19.30 -57.33 -7.87
CA GLY A 327 -18.85 -55.97 -8.20
C GLY A 327 -19.28 -55.36 -9.54
N SER A 328 -20.28 -55.89 -10.26
CA SER A 328 -20.54 -55.50 -11.66
C SER A 328 -21.42 -54.25 -11.88
N GLU A 329 -21.73 -53.47 -10.85
CA GLU A 329 -22.63 -52.29 -10.99
C GLU A 329 -21.88 -50.94 -11.06
N PHE A 330 -20.59 -50.87 -10.70
CA PHE A 330 -19.84 -49.61 -10.70
C PHE A 330 -19.36 -49.19 -12.11
N SER A 331 -19.09 -50.15 -13.00
CA SER A 331 -18.64 -49.88 -14.37
C SER A 331 -19.73 -49.33 -15.30
N ARG A 332 -21.01 -49.34 -14.87
CA ARG A 332 -22.13 -48.77 -15.64
C ARG A 332 -22.28 -47.25 -15.52
N PHE A 333 -21.62 -46.62 -14.55
CA PHE A 333 -21.76 -45.18 -14.28
C PHE A 333 -20.75 -44.30 -15.01
N VAL A 334 -19.79 -44.88 -15.75
CA VAL A 334 -18.90 -44.12 -16.64
C VAL A 334 -19.49 -44.18 -18.05
N PRO A 335 -20.28 -43.17 -18.47
CA PRO A 335 -20.81 -43.16 -19.82
C PRO A 335 -19.69 -43.21 -20.85
N ALA A 336 -19.92 -43.93 -21.95
CA ALA A 336 -19.03 -44.06 -23.11
C ALA A 336 -18.87 -42.74 -23.91
N TYR A 337 -18.86 -41.59 -23.25
CA TYR A 337 -18.36 -40.37 -23.84
C TYR A 337 -16.85 -40.51 -24.01
N PRO A 338 -16.26 -39.99 -25.09
CA PRO A 338 -14.83 -40.06 -25.25
C PRO A 338 -14.18 -39.09 -24.26
N LEU A 339 -13.79 -39.61 -23.09
CA LEU A 339 -13.20 -38.87 -21.98
C LEU A 339 -11.99 -38.05 -22.43
N GLU A 340 -11.30 -38.52 -23.47
CA GLU A 340 -10.14 -37.87 -24.08
C GLU A 340 -10.49 -36.51 -24.69
N TRP A 341 -11.70 -36.36 -25.25
CA TRP A 341 -12.17 -35.07 -25.76
C TRP A 341 -12.49 -34.09 -24.63
N ILE A 342 -13.04 -34.59 -23.52
CA ILE A 342 -13.34 -33.77 -22.34
C ILE A 342 -12.04 -33.30 -21.70
N GLU A 343 -11.07 -34.20 -21.54
CA GLU A 343 -9.72 -33.86 -21.08
C GLU A 343 -9.05 -32.83 -21.99
N TRP A 344 -9.15 -33.01 -23.32
CA TRP A 344 -8.59 -32.06 -24.27
C TRP A 344 -9.21 -30.66 -24.10
N ILE A 345 -10.54 -30.57 -24.02
CA ILE A 345 -11.27 -29.30 -23.84
C ILE A 345 -10.86 -28.63 -22.53
N LEU A 346 -10.76 -29.37 -21.43
CA LEU A 346 -10.40 -28.83 -20.12
C LEU A 346 -8.92 -28.45 -20.00
N ALA A 347 -8.02 -29.22 -20.62
CA ALA A 347 -6.59 -28.93 -20.62
C ALA A 347 -6.24 -27.75 -21.55
N THR A 348 -7.03 -27.49 -22.59
CA THR A 348 -6.75 -26.43 -23.57
C THR A 348 -6.64 -25.03 -22.95
N PRO A 349 -7.57 -24.55 -22.10
CA PRO A 349 -7.41 -23.29 -21.39
C PRO A 349 -6.14 -23.23 -20.52
N VAL A 350 -5.79 -24.34 -19.86
CA VAL A 350 -4.58 -24.41 -19.02
C VAL A 350 -3.33 -24.24 -19.88
N VAL A 351 -3.23 -25.02 -20.97
CA VAL A 351 -2.05 -25.03 -21.82
C VAL A 351 -1.95 -23.75 -22.64
N VAL A 352 -2.99 -23.39 -23.37
CA VAL A 352 -2.97 -22.28 -24.32
C VAL A 352 -2.98 -20.94 -23.62
N TRP A 353 -3.85 -20.72 -22.62
CA TRP A 353 -3.95 -19.43 -21.93
C TRP A 353 -3.07 -19.37 -20.68
N GLY A 354 -3.11 -20.38 -19.81
CA GLY A 354 -2.27 -20.45 -18.61
C GLY A 354 -0.78 -20.52 -18.96
N GLY A 355 -0.42 -21.37 -19.92
CA GLY A 355 0.96 -21.59 -20.39
C GLY A 355 1.49 -20.56 -21.39
N PHE A 356 0.64 -19.67 -21.93
CA PHE A 356 1.04 -18.67 -22.93
C PHE A 356 2.34 -17.91 -22.60
N PRO A 357 2.51 -17.37 -21.37
CA PRO A 357 3.73 -16.62 -21.04
C PRO A 357 4.99 -17.48 -21.11
N PHE A 358 4.89 -18.77 -20.79
CA PHE A 358 6.02 -19.70 -20.84
C PHE A 358 6.38 -20.05 -22.27
N PHE A 359 5.42 -20.23 -23.17
CA PHE A 359 5.71 -20.44 -24.60
C PHE A 359 6.37 -19.22 -25.23
N VAL A 360 5.92 -18.01 -24.90
CA VAL A 360 6.58 -16.78 -25.36
C VAL A 360 8.04 -16.72 -24.85
N ARG A 361 8.28 -17.04 -23.58
CA ARG A 361 9.63 -17.10 -23.00
C ARG A 361 10.48 -18.21 -23.65
N ALA A 362 9.91 -19.38 -23.93
CA ALA A 362 10.57 -20.50 -24.58
C ALA A 362 11.01 -20.15 -26.01
N VAL A 363 10.13 -19.54 -26.82
CA VAL A 363 10.45 -19.12 -28.19
C VAL A 363 11.56 -18.06 -28.20
N ARG A 364 11.54 -17.12 -27.25
CA ARG A 364 12.63 -16.13 -27.12
C ARG A 364 13.95 -16.77 -26.69
N SER A 365 13.92 -17.68 -25.72
CA SER A 365 15.10 -18.42 -25.27
C SER A 365 15.72 -19.25 -26.40
N PHE A 366 14.87 -19.89 -27.22
CA PHE A 366 15.30 -20.63 -28.40
C PHE A 366 15.90 -19.70 -29.48
N ARG A 367 15.24 -18.57 -29.78
CA ARG A 367 15.74 -17.59 -30.76
C ARG A 367 17.06 -16.94 -30.31
N GLY A 368 17.22 -16.70 -29.02
CA GLY A 368 18.44 -16.16 -28.43
C GLY A 368 19.54 -17.20 -28.19
N MET A 369 19.29 -18.49 -28.46
CA MET A 369 20.19 -19.62 -28.18
C MET A 369 20.66 -19.73 -26.72
N ASN A 370 20.00 -19.03 -25.80
CA ASN A 370 20.27 -19.04 -24.36
C ASN A 370 19.24 -19.96 -23.69
N LEU A 371 19.47 -21.27 -23.80
CA LEU A 371 18.54 -22.30 -23.32
C LEU A 371 18.38 -22.20 -21.80
N ASN A 372 17.12 -22.18 -21.34
CA ASN A 372 16.77 -22.04 -19.93
C ASN A 372 15.60 -22.95 -19.54
N MET A 373 15.16 -22.87 -18.29
CA MET A 373 14.05 -23.64 -17.73
C MET A 373 12.77 -23.54 -18.59
N PHE A 374 12.46 -22.36 -19.14
CA PHE A 374 11.26 -22.15 -19.96
C PHE A 374 11.35 -22.88 -21.30
N THR A 375 12.55 -23.11 -21.85
CA THR A 375 12.71 -23.92 -23.06
C THR A 375 12.31 -25.37 -22.80
N LEU A 376 12.78 -25.95 -21.69
CA LEU A 376 12.43 -27.32 -21.32
C LEU A 376 10.93 -27.47 -21.07
N ILE A 377 10.35 -26.55 -20.30
CA ILE A 377 8.89 -26.54 -20.01
C ILE A 377 8.10 -26.39 -21.31
N GLY A 378 8.48 -25.43 -22.16
CA GLY A 378 7.81 -25.15 -23.43
C GLY A 378 7.82 -26.35 -24.36
N ILE A 379 8.97 -26.99 -24.58
CA ILE A 379 9.07 -28.16 -25.45
C ILE A 379 8.30 -29.35 -24.86
N GLY A 380 8.49 -29.64 -23.56
CA GLY A 380 7.84 -30.78 -22.92
C GLY A 380 6.31 -30.69 -22.95
N THR A 381 5.77 -29.56 -22.53
CA THR A 381 4.31 -29.34 -22.47
C THR A 381 3.68 -29.21 -23.86
N ALA A 382 4.35 -28.55 -24.82
CA ALA A 382 3.87 -28.49 -26.20
C ALA A 382 3.88 -29.87 -26.86
N THR A 383 4.93 -30.66 -26.65
CA THR A 383 5.03 -32.01 -27.23
C THR A 383 3.95 -32.91 -26.66
N ALA A 384 3.77 -32.94 -25.34
CA ALA A 384 2.72 -33.72 -24.69
C ALA A 384 1.33 -33.33 -25.19
N TYR A 385 1.03 -32.02 -25.28
CA TYR A 385 -0.27 -31.54 -25.74
C TYR A 385 -0.52 -31.83 -27.22
N LEU A 386 0.45 -31.57 -28.10
CA LEU A 386 0.31 -31.80 -29.54
C LEU A 386 0.24 -33.28 -29.88
N PHE A 387 1.02 -34.13 -29.20
CA PHE A 387 0.93 -35.59 -29.34
C PHE A 387 -0.46 -36.08 -28.96
N SER A 388 -0.98 -35.63 -27.82
CA SER A 388 -2.30 -36.01 -27.33
C SER A 388 -3.42 -35.53 -28.26
N ALA A 389 -3.33 -34.29 -28.75
CA ALA A 389 -4.27 -33.75 -29.72
C ALA A 389 -4.24 -34.54 -31.05
N ALA A 390 -3.05 -34.93 -31.53
CA ALA A 390 -2.92 -35.78 -32.71
C ALA A 390 -3.53 -37.17 -32.49
N GLY A 391 -3.36 -37.76 -31.30
CA GLY A 391 -3.97 -39.04 -30.92
C GLY A 391 -5.50 -39.01 -30.93
N VAL A 392 -6.09 -37.89 -30.48
CA VAL A 392 -7.55 -37.69 -30.48
C VAL A 392 -8.10 -37.39 -31.87
N LEU A 393 -7.43 -36.54 -32.67
CA LEU A 393 -7.92 -36.11 -33.97
C LEU A 393 -7.67 -37.12 -35.09
N PHE A 394 -6.54 -37.83 -35.05
CA PHE A 394 -6.07 -38.70 -36.12
C PHE A 394 -5.62 -40.07 -35.60
N PRO A 395 -6.49 -40.83 -34.88
CA PRO A 395 -6.11 -42.12 -34.31
C PRO A 395 -5.65 -43.13 -35.37
N GLY A 396 -6.19 -43.05 -36.60
CA GLY A 396 -5.83 -43.95 -37.70
C GLY A 396 -4.43 -43.74 -38.30
N HIS A 397 -3.69 -42.69 -37.91
CA HIS A 397 -2.30 -42.48 -38.34
C HIS A 397 -1.29 -43.15 -37.42
N PHE A 398 -1.73 -43.63 -36.26
CA PHE A 398 -0.87 -44.34 -35.32
C PHE A 398 -0.82 -45.84 -35.67
N PRO A 399 0.36 -46.48 -35.57
CA PRO A 399 0.46 -47.92 -35.77
C PRO A 399 -0.44 -48.69 -34.79
N PRO A 400 -1.02 -49.84 -35.18
CA PRO A 400 -1.91 -50.61 -34.30
C PRO A 400 -1.27 -51.01 -32.96
N SER A 401 0.06 -51.12 -32.91
CA SER A 401 0.81 -51.42 -31.68
C SER A 401 0.79 -50.30 -30.63
N PHE A 402 0.39 -49.08 -31.01
CA PHE A 402 0.27 -47.93 -30.10
C PHE A 402 -1.17 -47.72 -29.59
N LEU A 403 -2.14 -48.50 -30.08
CA LEU A 403 -3.53 -48.40 -29.68
C LEU A 403 -3.81 -49.29 -28.46
N GLN A 404 -4.38 -48.71 -27.41
CA GLN A 404 -4.97 -49.42 -26.27
C GLN A 404 -6.48 -49.29 -26.39
N ASP A 405 -7.19 -50.42 -26.48
CA ASP A 405 -8.66 -50.45 -26.69
C ASP A 405 -9.15 -49.60 -27.88
N GLY A 406 -8.35 -49.56 -28.96
CA GLY A 406 -8.65 -48.80 -30.17
C GLY A 406 -8.40 -47.29 -30.05
N LYS A 407 -7.78 -46.82 -28.96
CA LYS A 407 -7.49 -45.42 -28.68
C LYS A 407 -5.99 -45.19 -28.46
N VAL A 408 -5.54 -43.97 -28.76
CA VAL A 408 -4.16 -43.55 -28.49
C VAL A 408 -4.09 -43.00 -27.05
N PRO A 409 -3.13 -43.44 -26.22
CA PRO A 409 -2.97 -42.88 -24.87
C PRO A 409 -2.62 -41.38 -24.96
N VAL A 410 -3.28 -40.58 -24.13
CA VAL A 410 -3.13 -39.12 -24.08
C VAL A 410 -2.36 -38.69 -22.83
N TYR A 411 -1.81 -37.48 -22.87
CA TYR A 411 -0.96 -36.86 -21.86
C TYR A 411 -1.39 -35.41 -21.56
N PHE A 412 -2.69 -35.13 -21.68
CA PHE A 412 -3.25 -33.80 -21.41
C PHE A 412 -3.09 -33.41 -19.93
N GLU A 413 -3.22 -34.39 -19.04
CA GLU A 413 -2.98 -34.27 -17.60
C GLU A 413 -1.55 -33.86 -17.29
N SER A 414 -0.58 -34.50 -17.95
CA SER A 414 0.84 -34.19 -17.77
C SER A 414 1.13 -32.74 -18.17
N ALA A 415 0.62 -32.28 -19.32
CA ALA A 415 0.80 -30.91 -19.76
C ALA A 415 0.13 -29.89 -18.82
N ALA A 416 -1.11 -30.15 -18.39
CA ALA A 416 -1.88 -29.27 -17.51
C ALA A 416 -1.26 -29.15 -16.11
N VAL A 417 -0.83 -30.28 -15.52
CA VAL A 417 -0.20 -30.32 -14.20
C VAL A 417 1.13 -29.56 -14.22
N ILE A 418 1.99 -29.80 -15.21
CA ILE A 418 3.29 -29.12 -15.30
C ILE A 418 3.08 -27.60 -15.37
N ILE A 419 2.18 -27.11 -16.22
CA ILE A 419 1.92 -25.66 -16.35
C ILE A 419 1.37 -25.08 -15.04
N THR A 420 0.45 -25.77 -14.38
CA THR A 420 -0.13 -25.32 -13.11
C THR A 420 0.91 -25.25 -12.00
N LEU A 421 1.81 -26.24 -11.90
CA LEU A 421 2.89 -26.24 -10.90
C LEU A 421 3.94 -25.16 -11.19
N VAL A 422 4.25 -24.90 -12.46
CA VAL A 422 5.15 -23.80 -12.83
C VAL A 422 4.54 -22.44 -12.49
N LEU A 423 3.25 -22.25 -12.76
CA LEU A 423 2.52 -21.04 -12.34
C LEU A 423 2.56 -20.86 -10.82
N LEU A 424 2.36 -21.93 -10.05
CA LEU A 424 2.50 -21.89 -8.59
C LEU A 424 3.91 -21.43 -8.19
N GLY A 425 4.95 -22.00 -8.80
CA GLY A 425 6.34 -21.60 -8.55
C GLY A 425 6.57 -20.10 -8.79
N GLN A 426 6.07 -19.57 -9.91
CA GLN A 426 6.16 -18.13 -10.22
C GLN A 426 5.41 -17.27 -9.21
N VAL A 427 4.21 -17.68 -8.76
CA VAL A 427 3.46 -16.96 -7.72
C VAL A 427 4.22 -16.94 -6.40
N LEU A 428 4.81 -18.07 -5.98
CA LEU A 428 5.60 -18.15 -4.76
C LEU A 428 6.86 -17.28 -4.85
N GLU A 429 7.55 -17.31 -5.98
CA GLU A 429 8.74 -16.50 -6.26
C GLU A 429 8.42 -15.00 -6.18
N LEU A 430 7.42 -14.54 -6.94
CA LEU A 430 7.00 -13.13 -6.95
C LEU A 430 6.51 -12.66 -5.58
N ARG A 431 5.79 -13.52 -4.85
CA ARG A 431 5.32 -13.20 -3.49
C ARG A 431 6.48 -13.07 -2.51
N ALA A 432 7.53 -13.90 -2.63
CA ALA A 432 8.71 -13.80 -1.80
C ALA A 432 9.47 -12.49 -2.06
N ARG A 433 9.67 -12.12 -3.33
CA ARG A 433 10.34 -10.88 -3.75
C ARG A 433 9.56 -9.61 -3.34
N ALA A 434 8.24 -9.65 -3.43
CA ALA A 434 7.40 -8.53 -3.03
C ALA A 434 7.54 -8.18 -1.53
N ARG A 435 7.64 -9.20 -0.66
CA ARG A 435 7.78 -8.99 0.79
C ARG A 435 9.10 -8.34 1.19
N THR A 436 10.21 -8.76 0.57
CA THR A 436 11.55 -8.20 0.87
C THR A 436 11.67 -6.76 0.37
N SER A 437 11.08 -6.47 -0.79
CA SER A 437 11.10 -5.12 -1.40
C SER A 437 10.26 -4.10 -0.62
N GLY A 438 9.16 -4.53 0.00
CA GLY A 438 8.29 -3.64 0.80
C GLY A 438 8.99 -3.01 2.01
N ALA A 439 9.84 -3.76 2.70
CA ALA A 439 10.56 -3.26 3.88
C ALA A 439 11.59 -2.16 3.54
N ILE A 440 12.24 -2.25 2.40
CA ILE A 440 13.19 -1.23 1.92
C ILE A 440 12.43 0.03 1.47
N ARG A 441 11.28 -0.13 0.80
CA ARG A 441 10.42 1.00 0.38
C ARG A 441 9.89 1.80 1.57
N ALA A 442 9.54 1.14 2.67
CA ALA A 442 9.09 1.81 3.89
C ALA A 442 10.15 2.76 4.48
N LEU A 443 11.44 2.45 4.31
CA LEU A 443 12.53 3.32 4.72
C LEU A 443 12.74 4.49 3.76
N LEU A 444 12.59 4.26 2.44
CA LEU A 444 12.74 5.30 1.42
C LEU A 444 11.55 6.28 1.39
N GLY A 445 10.35 5.85 1.75
CA GLY A 445 9.16 6.71 1.88
C GLY A 445 9.21 7.66 3.07
N LEU A 446 10.21 7.54 3.96
CA LEU A 446 10.36 8.45 5.08
C LEU A 446 11.05 9.76 4.70
N ALA A 447 11.79 9.81 3.58
CA ALA A 447 12.40 11.05 3.09
C ALA A 447 11.32 12.01 2.55
N PRO A 448 11.27 13.26 3.00
CA PRO A 448 10.37 14.25 2.42
C PRO A 448 10.79 14.54 0.97
N LYS A 449 9.81 14.80 0.10
CA LYS A 449 10.05 15.09 -1.33
C LYS A 449 10.28 16.58 -1.61
N THR A 450 9.95 17.42 -0.64
CA THR A 450 10.03 18.88 -0.73
C THR A 450 10.83 19.44 0.43
N ALA A 451 11.42 20.61 0.21
CA ALA A 451 12.12 21.40 1.21
C ALA A 451 11.65 22.87 1.12
N LEU A 452 11.70 23.58 2.24
CA LEU A 452 11.49 25.02 2.28
C LEU A 452 12.83 25.72 2.08
N LEU A 453 13.05 26.28 0.91
CA LEU A 453 14.24 27.05 0.56
C LEU A 453 14.06 28.51 0.99
N ILE A 454 15.09 29.09 1.62
CA ILE A 454 15.18 30.51 1.90
C ILE A 454 16.02 31.14 0.78
N ARG A 455 15.43 32.05 0.01
CA ARG A 455 16.14 32.80 -1.03
C ARG A 455 16.95 33.96 -0.44
N GLU A 456 17.84 34.53 -1.24
CA GLU A 456 18.72 35.65 -0.83
C GLU A 456 17.94 36.90 -0.38
N ASP A 457 16.70 37.07 -0.84
CA ASP A 457 15.78 38.14 -0.47
C ASP A 457 15.01 37.88 0.84
N GLY A 458 15.25 36.73 1.49
CA GLY A 458 14.60 36.32 2.73
C GLY A 458 13.21 35.69 2.53
N THR A 459 12.79 35.44 1.29
CA THR A 459 11.51 34.78 0.99
C THR A 459 11.62 33.26 1.16
N GLU A 460 10.54 32.63 1.63
CA GLU A 460 10.42 31.17 1.74
C GLU A 460 9.71 30.61 0.50
N GLU A 461 10.31 29.61 -0.14
CA GLU A 461 9.73 28.91 -1.28
C GLU A 461 9.78 27.40 -1.05
N VAL A 462 8.67 26.71 -1.33
CA VAL A 462 8.64 25.24 -1.34
C VAL A 462 9.23 24.74 -2.65
N VAL A 463 10.34 24.01 -2.57
CA VAL A 463 11.01 23.43 -3.74
C VAL A 463 11.06 21.90 -3.63
N ASN A 464 11.06 21.22 -4.77
CA ASN A 464 11.34 19.78 -4.81
C ASN A 464 12.80 19.51 -4.41
N LEU A 465 13.04 18.39 -3.72
CA LEU A 465 14.37 18.01 -3.24
C LEU A 465 15.41 18.00 -4.36
N ASP A 466 15.01 17.61 -5.57
CA ASP A 466 15.86 17.51 -6.76
C ASP A 466 16.43 18.87 -7.21
N ARG A 467 15.83 19.97 -6.76
CA ARG A 467 16.27 21.35 -7.05
C ARG A 467 17.16 21.94 -5.96
N VAL A 468 17.30 21.25 -4.82
CA VAL A 468 18.15 21.69 -3.71
C VAL A 468 19.61 21.41 -4.06
N THR A 469 20.45 22.41 -3.87
CA THR A 469 21.89 22.36 -4.14
C THR A 469 22.72 22.58 -2.87
N VAL A 470 23.98 22.14 -2.90
CA VAL A 470 24.89 22.31 -1.76
C VAL A 470 25.17 23.80 -1.57
N GLY A 471 24.81 24.34 -0.41
CA GLY A 471 24.93 25.75 -0.07
C GLY A 471 23.60 26.45 0.15
N ASP A 472 22.50 25.83 -0.25
CA ASP A 472 21.15 26.36 -0.04
C ASP A 472 20.78 26.43 1.46
N LEU A 473 20.12 27.52 1.85
CA LEU A 473 19.57 27.69 3.20
C LEU A 473 18.16 27.12 3.25
N LEU A 474 17.96 26.08 4.05
CA LEU A 474 16.66 25.42 4.20
C LEU A 474 16.06 25.70 5.56
N ARG A 475 14.76 26.02 5.60
CA ARG A 475 14.01 26.17 6.84
C ARG A 475 13.33 24.86 7.21
N VAL A 476 13.58 24.37 8.42
CA VAL A 476 12.87 23.20 8.98
C VAL A 476 12.05 23.67 10.18
N ARG A 477 10.72 23.61 10.08
CA ARG A 477 9.82 23.99 11.18
C ARG A 477 9.72 22.87 12.22
N PRO A 478 9.37 23.17 13.49
CA PRO A 478 9.16 22.13 14.51
C PRO A 478 8.14 21.08 14.04
N GLY A 479 8.53 19.80 14.09
CA GLY A 479 7.71 18.67 13.63
C GLY A 479 7.88 18.29 12.15
N GLN A 480 8.57 19.10 11.34
CA GLN A 480 8.93 18.73 9.98
C GLN A 480 10.14 17.78 9.94
N LYS A 481 10.17 16.91 8.94
CA LYS A 481 11.31 16.04 8.68
C LYS A 481 12.45 16.85 8.05
N VAL A 482 13.68 16.55 8.47
CA VAL A 482 14.87 17.15 7.86
C VAL A 482 15.02 16.62 6.43
N PRO A 483 15.05 17.49 5.40
CA PRO A 483 14.99 17.07 4.01
C PRO A 483 16.29 16.48 3.46
N VAL A 484 17.43 17.03 3.88
CA VAL A 484 18.77 16.64 3.42
C VAL A 484 19.78 16.80 4.55
N ASP A 485 20.94 16.15 4.43
CA ASP A 485 22.05 16.35 5.36
C ASP A 485 22.63 17.77 5.22
N GLY A 486 22.91 18.42 6.35
CA GLY A 486 23.41 19.80 6.36
C GLY A 486 23.92 20.24 7.74
N VAL A 487 24.29 21.51 7.84
CA VAL A 487 24.77 22.13 9.09
C VAL A 487 23.78 23.21 9.51
N VAL A 488 23.44 23.26 10.80
CA VAL A 488 22.56 24.29 11.37
C VAL A 488 23.31 25.62 11.37
N VAL A 489 22.81 26.59 10.60
CA VAL A 489 23.37 27.96 10.54
C VAL A 489 22.73 28.85 11.60
N GLU A 490 21.43 28.67 11.84
CA GLU A 490 20.62 29.44 12.79
C GLU A 490 19.52 28.51 13.33
N GLY A 491 19.20 28.59 14.63
CA GLY A 491 18.24 27.68 15.27
C GLY A 491 17.93 28.01 16.72
#